data_AF-A0A3D0M0S2-F1
#
_entry.id   AF-A0A3D0M0S2-F1
#
_cell.length_a   1.000
_cell.length_b   1.000
_cell.length_c   1.000
_cell.angle_alpha   90.00
_cell.angle_beta   90.00
_cell.angle_gamma   90.00
#
_symmetry.space_group_name_H-M   'P 1'
#
loop_
_entity.id
_entity.type
_entity.pdbx_description
1 polymer ?
#
loop_
_entity_poly.entity_id
_entity_poly.type
_entity_poly.pdbx_seq_one_letter_code
_entity_poly.pdbx_strand_id
1 'polypeptide(L)'
;MAEKTFTYDPAKLGENGKDKMRFELGDTMVEGGAETTYLTDEEITAILDMYPNRWKRAKLALVESLCRRFSYEVDTNIGPLSLGLQGRVETWREMYKELKAEIGGYAVPRANPDAIGGSPYFYAGMMDNPAAGSKEGGGNDVP
;
A
#
# COMPACT_ATOMS: atom_id res chain seq x y z
N MET A 1 -0.82 15.31 29.37
CA MET A 1 -0.90 14.88 27.96
C MET A 1 0.49 14.41 27.59
N ALA A 2 0.66 13.30 26.86
CA ALA A 2 2.00 12.90 26.42
C ALA A 2 2.60 14.03 25.58
N GLU A 3 3.83 14.44 25.89
CA GLU A 3 4.52 15.46 25.11
C GLU A 3 4.80 14.91 23.72
N LYS A 4 4.39 15.66 22.70
CA LYS A 4 4.61 15.28 21.29
C LYS A 4 6.07 15.56 20.96
N THR A 5 6.77 14.55 20.46
CA THR A 5 8.17 14.70 20.07
C THR A 5 8.32 14.86 18.56
N PHE A 6 9.28 15.68 18.17
CA PHE A 6 9.56 16.05 16.79
C PHE A 6 11.06 16.02 16.59
N THR A 7 11.60 14.88 16.15
CA THR A 7 13.03 14.73 15.95
C THR A 7 13.34 14.12 14.59
N TYR A 8 14.41 14.59 13.98
CA TYR A 8 14.89 14.12 12.68
C TYR A 8 16.41 13.98 12.70
N ASP A 9 16.89 12.76 12.47
CA ASP A 9 18.32 12.45 12.36
C ASP A 9 18.66 11.94 10.95
N PRO A 10 19.37 12.73 10.11
CA PRO A 10 19.73 12.33 8.76
C PRO A 10 20.74 11.17 8.73
N ALA A 11 21.45 10.86 9.82
CA ALA A 11 22.36 9.72 9.88
C ALA A 11 21.60 8.38 9.87
N LYS A 12 20.32 8.38 10.26
CA LYS A 12 19.49 7.17 10.39
C LYS A 12 18.68 6.84 9.13
N LEU A 13 18.93 7.53 8.02
CA LEU A 13 18.24 7.26 6.74
C LEU A 13 18.53 5.86 6.17
N GLY A 14 19.63 5.22 6.59
CA GLY A 14 19.95 3.84 6.22
C GLY A 14 18.98 2.81 6.83
N GLU A 15 18.30 3.15 7.92
CA GLU A 15 17.38 2.27 8.62
C GLU A 15 15.94 2.52 8.16
N ASN A 16 15.13 1.46 8.09
CA ASN A 16 13.68 1.58 7.84
C ASN A 16 12.95 2.03 9.10
N GLY A 17 13.33 3.21 9.61
CA GLY A 17 12.80 3.82 10.82
C GLY A 17 12.07 5.13 10.55
N LYS A 18 11.76 5.82 11.64
CA LYS A 18 11.03 7.08 11.63
C LYS A 18 11.70 8.17 10.78
N ASP A 19 13.02 8.33 10.89
CA ASP A 19 13.76 9.40 10.21
C ASP A 19 13.71 9.26 8.68
N LYS A 20 13.82 8.03 8.18
CA LYS A 20 13.63 7.72 6.76
C LYS A 20 12.21 8.03 6.31
N MET A 21 11.20 7.71 7.12
CA MET A 21 9.81 8.01 6.79
C MET A 21 9.55 9.52 6.74
N ARG A 22 10.08 10.29 7.69
CA ARG A 22 10.04 11.77 7.68
C ARG A 22 10.66 12.34 6.41
N PHE A 23 11.86 11.86 6.06
CA PHE A 23 12.56 12.27 4.84
C PHE A 23 11.74 11.97 3.58
N GLU A 24 11.22 10.75 3.46
CA GLU A 24 10.45 10.32 2.32
C GLU A 24 9.09 11.04 2.16
N LEU A 25 8.52 11.56 3.25
CA LEU A 25 7.28 12.35 3.24
C LEU A 25 7.53 13.86 3.03
N GLY A 26 8.80 14.30 3.12
CA GLY A 26 9.18 15.71 3.10
C GLY A 26 8.90 16.46 4.41
N ASP A 27 8.71 15.74 5.53
CA ASP A 27 8.42 16.29 6.86
C ASP A 27 9.69 16.37 7.74
N THR A 28 10.71 17.08 7.25
CA THR A 28 12.03 17.19 7.90
C THR A 28 12.24 18.48 8.69
N MET A 29 11.34 19.46 8.56
CA MET A 29 11.46 20.76 9.22
C MET A 29 11.00 20.69 10.69
N VAL A 30 11.83 20.10 11.56
CA VAL A 30 11.52 19.81 12.97
C VAL A 30 11.71 20.98 13.94
N GLU A 31 12.41 22.03 13.54
CA GLU A 31 12.79 23.18 14.39
C GLU A 31 11.60 23.94 15.00
N GLY A 32 10.47 24.02 14.29
CA GLY A 32 9.25 24.67 14.78
C GLY A 32 8.30 23.74 15.52
N GLY A 33 8.70 22.50 15.82
CA GLY A 33 7.88 21.52 16.50
C GLY A 33 6.51 21.37 15.82
N ALA A 34 5.43 21.53 16.59
CA ALA A 34 4.06 21.36 16.10
C ALA A 34 3.61 22.36 15.02
N GLU A 35 4.29 23.51 14.88
CA GLU A 35 3.92 24.55 13.90
C GLU A 35 4.48 24.27 12.51
N THR A 36 5.62 23.59 12.42
CA THR A 36 6.30 23.32 11.14
C THR A 36 6.27 21.87 10.73
N THR A 37 6.11 20.94 11.68
CA THR A 37 6.02 19.51 11.38
C THR A 37 4.58 19.06 11.18
N TYR A 38 4.41 18.17 10.24
CA TYR A 38 3.10 17.63 9.89
C TYR A 38 2.77 16.37 10.69
N LEU A 39 3.75 15.59 11.12
CA LEU A 39 3.53 14.38 11.89
C LEU A 39 4.42 14.38 13.13
N THR A 40 3.87 13.82 14.20
CA THR A 40 4.60 13.54 15.45
C THR A 40 5.43 12.27 15.30
N ASP A 41 6.49 12.15 16.11
CA ASP A 41 7.30 10.93 16.16
C ASP A 41 6.46 9.72 16.58
N GLU A 42 5.48 9.93 17.47
CA GLU A 42 4.57 8.90 17.96
C GLU A 42 3.60 8.40 16.87
N GLU A 43 3.08 9.29 16.00
CA GLU A 43 2.22 8.89 14.89
C GLU A 43 2.97 8.03 13.87
N ILE A 44 4.21 8.41 13.54
CA ILE A 44 5.03 7.68 12.57
C ILE A 44 5.40 6.29 13.12
N THR A 45 5.86 6.23 14.37
CA THR A 45 6.23 4.96 15.01
C THR A 45 5.03 4.03 15.15
N ALA A 46 3.87 4.54 15.59
CA ALA A 46 2.65 3.74 15.68
C ALA A 46 2.23 3.12 14.33
N ILE A 47 2.36 3.86 13.23
CA ILE A 47 2.02 3.34 11.89
C ILE A 47 3.05 2.34 11.38
N LEU A 48 4.33 2.53 11.67
CA LEU A 48 5.36 1.54 11.39
C LEU A 48 5.09 0.23 12.14
N ASP A 49 4.68 0.31 13.40
CA ASP A 49 4.34 -0.84 14.25
C ASP A 49 3.07 -1.57 13.79
N MET A 50 2.06 -0.83 13.28
CA MET A 50 0.85 -1.42 12.69
C MET A 50 1.13 -2.20 11.40
N TYR A 51 2.18 -1.85 10.67
CA TYR A 51 2.52 -2.44 9.37
C TYR A 51 3.96 -2.98 9.33
N PRO A 52 4.30 -4.00 10.14
CA PRO A 52 5.64 -4.56 10.18
C PRO A 52 6.00 -5.14 8.81
N ASN A 53 7.24 -4.88 8.35
CA ASN A 53 7.76 -5.29 7.03
C ASN A 53 6.94 -4.79 5.81
N ARG A 54 5.98 -3.89 5.99
CA ARG A 54 5.13 -3.36 4.92
C ARG A 54 5.30 -1.85 4.76
N TRP A 55 6.54 -1.42 4.50
CA TRP A 55 6.94 -0.02 4.37
C TRP A 55 6.02 0.81 3.48
N LYS A 56 5.74 0.34 2.25
CA LYS A 56 4.88 1.05 1.30
C LYS A 56 3.46 1.26 1.83
N ARG A 57 2.91 0.30 2.58
CA ARG A 57 1.57 0.42 3.20
C ARG A 57 1.59 1.39 4.37
N ALA A 58 2.62 1.34 5.21
CA ALA A 58 2.80 2.31 6.29
C ALA A 58 2.88 3.74 5.73
N LYS A 59 3.69 3.94 4.68
CA LYS A 59 3.82 5.21 3.97
C LYS A 59 2.48 5.69 3.40
N LEU A 60 1.73 4.80 2.73
CA LEU A 60 0.41 5.14 2.20
C LEU A 60 -0.55 5.62 3.29
N ALA A 61 -0.57 4.95 4.45
CA ALA A 61 -1.43 5.33 5.57
C ALA A 61 -1.07 6.72 6.12
N LEU A 62 0.23 7.04 6.23
CA LEU A 62 0.70 8.36 6.66
C LEU A 62 0.35 9.45 5.64
N VAL A 63 0.58 9.22 4.35
CA VAL A 63 0.21 10.17 3.28
C VAL A 63 -1.30 10.42 3.27
N GLU A 64 -2.10 9.38 3.48
CA GLU A 64 -3.56 9.53 3.56
C GLU A 64 -3.98 10.37 4.77
N SER A 65 -3.27 10.25 5.90
CA SER A 65 -3.48 11.08 7.09
C SER A 65 -3.14 12.56 6.83
N LEU A 66 -2.06 12.83 6.08
CA LEU A 66 -1.66 14.18 5.67
C LEU A 66 -2.71 14.81 4.75
N CYS A 67 -3.16 14.09 3.73
CA CYS A 67 -4.21 14.55 2.82
C CYS A 67 -5.52 14.90 3.56
N ARG A 68 -5.90 14.12 4.60
CA ARG A 68 -7.07 14.41 5.44
C ARG A 68 -6.84 15.63 6.33
N ARG A 69 -5.65 15.78 6.89
CA ARG A 69 -5.30 16.94 7.73
C ARG A 69 -5.39 18.23 6.94
N PHE A 70 -4.96 18.23 5.68
CA PHE A 70 -4.92 19.43 4.87
C PHE A 70 -6.11 19.60 3.91
N SER A 71 -7.13 18.74 4.00
CA SER A 71 -8.27 18.81 3.07
C SER A 71 -9.10 20.10 3.19
N TYR A 72 -9.00 20.81 4.31
CA TYR A 72 -9.69 22.09 4.52
C TYR A 72 -8.89 23.30 4.02
N GLU A 73 -7.60 23.15 3.71
CA GLU A 73 -6.81 24.23 3.12
C GLU A 73 -7.22 24.41 1.65
N VAL A 74 -8.07 25.40 1.41
CA VAL A 74 -8.52 25.79 0.07
C VAL A 74 -7.81 27.05 -0.37
N ASP A 75 -7.66 27.22 -1.67
CA ASP A 75 -7.13 28.46 -2.23
C ASP A 75 -8.08 29.62 -1.91
N THR A 76 -7.51 30.70 -1.39
CA THR A 76 -8.28 31.87 -0.97
C THR A 76 -7.94 33.04 -1.88
N ASN A 77 -8.98 33.63 -2.48
CA ASN A 77 -8.87 34.83 -3.28
C ASN A 77 -9.61 35.97 -2.54
N ILE A 78 -8.86 36.99 -2.13
CA ILE A 78 -9.38 38.16 -1.42
C ILE A 78 -8.98 39.41 -2.21
N GLY A 79 -9.90 39.89 -3.06
CA GLY A 79 -9.64 41.04 -3.93
C GLY A 79 -8.46 40.77 -4.88
N PRO A 80 -7.39 41.59 -4.89
CA PRO A 80 -6.21 41.35 -5.72
C PRO A 80 -5.26 40.29 -5.13
N LEU A 81 -5.45 39.85 -3.88
CA LEU A 81 -4.62 38.82 -3.26
C LEU A 81 -5.15 37.43 -3.58
N SER A 82 -4.29 36.57 -4.12
CA SER A 82 -4.55 35.14 -4.32
C SER A 82 -3.52 34.34 -3.54
N LEU A 83 -3.99 33.41 -2.69
CA LEU A 83 -3.15 32.50 -1.92
C LEU A 83 -3.40 31.06 -2.37
N GLY A 84 -2.40 30.45 -3.00
CA GLY A 84 -2.41 29.04 -3.41
C GLY A 84 -2.01 28.11 -2.28
N LEU A 85 -2.93 27.88 -1.33
CA LEU A 85 -2.67 27.05 -0.15
C LEU A 85 -2.73 25.55 -0.47
N GLN A 86 -3.38 25.17 -1.57
CA GLN A 86 -3.52 23.76 -1.96
C GLN A 86 -2.25 23.10 -2.47
N GLY A 87 -1.23 23.87 -2.89
CA GLY A 87 -0.04 23.33 -3.55
C GLY A 87 0.71 22.25 -2.75
N ARG A 88 0.62 22.28 -1.41
CA ARG A 88 1.21 21.23 -0.55
C ARG A 88 0.41 19.93 -0.55
N VAL A 89 -0.91 19.99 -0.67
CA VAL A 89 -1.78 18.81 -0.69
C VAL A 89 -1.68 18.09 -2.02
N GLU A 90 -1.44 18.83 -3.10
CA GLU A 90 -1.30 18.26 -4.45
C GLU A 90 -0.15 17.27 -4.52
N THR A 91 1.03 17.61 -3.99
CA THR A 91 2.20 16.72 -3.99
C THR A 91 1.94 15.42 -3.21
N TRP A 92 1.31 15.50 -2.04
CA TRP A 92 0.93 14.30 -1.28
C TRP A 92 -0.20 13.52 -1.95
N ARG A 93 -1.12 14.18 -2.65
CA ARG A 93 -2.19 13.50 -3.40
C ARG A 93 -1.64 12.75 -4.60
N GLU A 94 -0.65 13.28 -5.28
CA GLU A 94 0.09 12.59 -6.35
C GLU A 94 0.83 11.39 -5.78
N MET A 95 1.62 11.58 -4.72
CA MET A 95 2.31 10.49 -4.02
C MET A 95 1.34 9.39 -3.56
N TYR A 96 0.16 9.76 -3.06
CA TYR A 96 -0.89 8.81 -2.67
C TYR A 96 -1.38 7.99 -3.87
N LYS A 97 -1.66 8.63 -5.01
CA LYS A 97 -2.13 7.95 -6.23
C LYS A 97 -1.08 6.96 -6.73
N GLU A 98 0.18 7.38 -6.78
CA GLU A 98 1.30 6.53 -7.19
C GLU A 98 1.48 5.34 -6.24
N LEU A 99 1.56 5.57 -4.94
CA LEU A 99 1.69 4.49 -3.95
C LEU A 99 0.49 3.54 -3.97
N LYS A 100 -0.72 4.05 -4.13
CA LYS A 100 -1.93 3.22 -4.22
C LYS A 100 -1.95 2.40 -5.50
N ALA A 101 -1.50 2.96 -6.62
CA ALA A 101 -1.34 2.23 -7.88
C ALA A 101 -0.26 1.16 -7.77
N GLU A 102 0.88 1.45 -7.16
CA GLU A 102 1.94 0.47 -6.90
C GLU A 102 1.43 -0.68 -6.02
N ILE A 103 0.78 -0.37 -4.90
CA ILE A 103 0.25 -1.39 -3.97
C ILE A 103 -0.89 -2.19 -4.63
N GLY A 104 -1.75 -1.52 -5.40
CA GLY A 104 -2.86 -2.14 -6.13
C GLY A 104 -2.42 -2.99 -7.32
N GLY A 105 -1.32 -2.63 -7.98
CA GLY A 105 -0.75 -3.37 -9.11
C GLY A 105 -0.24 -4.77 -8.72
N TYR A 106 0.01 -5.03 -7.44
CA TYR A 106 0.33 -6.36 -6.92
C TYR A 106 -0.89 -7.24 -6.62
N ALA A 107 -2.12 -6.72 -6.78
CA ALA A 107 -3.34 -7.52 -6.63
C ALA A 107 -3.59 -8.35 -7.90
N VAL A 108 -2.69 -9.28 -8.21
CA VAL A 108 -2.99 -10.39 -9.12
C VAL A 108 -4.21 -11.11 -8.51
N PRO A 109 -5.29 -11.37 -9.28
CA PRO A 109 -6.40 -12.17 -8.79
C PRO A 109 -5.86 -13.48 -8.20
N ARG A 110 -5.87 -13.57 -6.88
CA ARG A 110 -5.48 -14.79 -6.18
C ARG A 110 -6.68 -15.67 -6.13
N ALA A 111 -6.62 -16.70 -6.96
CA ALA A 111 -7.61 -17.73 -7.04
C ALA A 111 -7.68 -18.46 -5.68
N ASN A 112 -8.88 -18.59 -5.09
CA ASN A 112 -9.04 -19.20 -3.78
C ASN A 112 -8.58 -20.67 -3.83
N PRO A 113 -7.57 -21.10 -3.05
CA PRO A 113 -7.08 -22.48 -3.06
C PRO A 113 -8.19 -23.50 -2.75
N ASP A 114 -9.13 -23.16 -1.87
CA ASP A 114 -10.24 -24.06 -1.53
C ASP A 114 -11.26 -24.19 -2.67
N ALA A 115 -11.37 -23.18 -3.54
CA ALA A 115 -12.25 -23.21 -4.70
C ALA A 115 -11.63 -23.96 -5.90
N ILE A 116 -10.33 -24.21 -5.89
CA ILE A 116 -9.57 -24.74 -7.04
C ILE A 116 -8.86 -26.05 -6.72
N GLY A 117 -8.62 -26.33 -5.43
CA GLY A 117 -7.97 -27.55 -4.96
C GLY A 117 -8.89 -28.76 -4.82
N GLY A 118 -10.21 -28.58 -5.00
CA GLY A 118 -11.17 -29.69 -5.01
C GLY A 118 -11.04 -30.56 -6.27
N SER A 119 -11.45 -31.83 -6.17
CA SER A 119 -11.54 -32.71 -7.35
C SER A 119 -12.47 -32.08 -8.39
N PRO A 120 -12.04 -31.96 -9.66
CA PRO A 120 -12.88 -31.41 -10.71
C PRO A 120 -14.19 -32.20 -10.85
N TYR A 121 -15.33 -31.49 -10.99
CA TYR A 121 -16.63 -32.11 -11.24
C TYR A 121 -16.62 -32.94 -12.53
N PHE A 122 -15.89 -32.46 -13.55
CA PHE A 122 -15.59 -33.21 -14.77
C PHE A 122 -14.18 -33.78 -14.67
N TYR A 123 -14.06 -35.10 -14.79
CA TYR A 123 -12.77 -35.79 -14.82
C TYR A 123 -12.64 -36.63 -16.09
N ALA A 124 -11.41 -36.92 -16.49
CA ALA A 124 -11.13 -37.74 -17.67
C ALA A 124 -11.77 -39.13 -17.50
N GLY A 125 -12.51 -39.57 -18.52
CA GLY A 125 -13.20 -40.86 -18.54
C GLY A 125 -14.62 -40.86 -17.95
N MET A 126 -15.15 -39.71 -17.51
CA MET A 126 -16.53 -39.61 -17.00
C MET A 126 -17.61 -40.00 -18.04
N MET A 127 -17.29 -39.95 -19.34
CA MET A 127 -18.17 -40.32 -20.45
C MET A 127 -17.73 -41.61 -21.14
N ASP A 128 -16.73 -42.32 -20.58
CA ASP A 128 -16.28 -43.59 -21.16
C ASP A 128 -17.39 -44.62 -21.02
N ASN A 129 -17.72 -45.27 -22.14
CA ASN A 129 -18.74 -46.29 -22.17
C ASN A 129 -18.12 -47.64 -21.77
N PRO A 130 -18.40 -48.18 -20.57
CA PRO A 130 -17.84 -49.46 -20.14
C PRO A 130 -18.30 -50.63 -21.02
N ALA A 131 -19.41 -50.47 -21.77
CA ALA A 131 -19.92 -51.47 -22.70
C ALA A 131 -19.32 -51.39 -24.12
N ALA A 132 -18.51 -50.37 -24.43
CA ALA A 132 -17.84 -50.24 -25.74
C ALA A 132 -16.52 -51.03 -25.84
N GLY A 133 -16.03 -51.58 -24.72
CA GLY A 133 -14.78 -52.33 -24.63
C GLY A 133 -14.96 -53.85 -24.56
N SER A 134 -15.60 -54.45 -25.56
CA SER A 134 -15.50 -55.89 -25.81
C SER A 134 -15.45 -56.13 -27.32
N LYS A 135 -14.41 -55.59 -27.96
CA LYS A 135 -13.81 -56.22 -29.12
C LYS A 135 -12.33 -56.36 -28.82
N GLU A 136 -11.92 -57.61 -28.60
CA GLU A 136 -10.53 -58.06 -28.72
C GLU A 136 -9.90 -57.41 -29.96
N GLY A 137 -8.76 -56.76 -29.76
CA GLY A 137 -7.92 -56.34 -30.89
C GLY A 137 -7.01 -55.17 -30.60
N GLY A 138 -5.77 -55.48 -30.21
CA GLY A 138 -4.62 -54.69 -30.67
C GLY A 138 -3.92 -53.83 -29.63
N GLY A 139 -3.09 -54.46 -28.81
CA GLY A 139 -1.64 -54.29 -28.91
C GLY A 139 -1.02 -52.95 -28.48
N ASN A 140 -0.17 -53.13 -27.47
CA ASN A 140 1.17 -52.59 -27.28
C ASN A 140 1.35 -51.32 -26.43
N ASP A 141 1.86 -51.61 -25.22
CA ASP A 141 2.70 -50.79 -24.37
C ASP A 141 3.70 -49.92 -25.13
N VAL A 142 3.85 -48.66 -24.70
CA VAL A 142 5.11 -47.90 -24.71
C VAL A 142 4.98 -46.70 -23.74
N PRO A 143 6.08 -46.05 -23.33
CA PRO A 143 7.02 -46.33 -22.24
C PRO A 143 6.77 -45.55 -20.94
#